data_AF-A0A6L7RS62-F1
#
_entry.id   AF-A0A6L7RS62-F1
#
_cell.length_a   1.000
_cell.length_b   1.000
_cell.length_c   1.000
_cell.angle_alpha   90.00
_cell.angle_beta   90.00
_cell.angle_gamma   90.00
#
_symmetry.space_group_name_H-M   'P 1'
#
loop_
_entity.id
_entity.type
_entity.pdbx_description
1 polymer ?
#
loop_
_entity_poly.entity_id
_entity_poly.type
_entity_poly.pdbx_seq_one_letter_code
_entity_poly.pdbx_strand_id
1 'polypeptide(L)' 'MPGAEGALQTTTTGQIMFQKPALDALFDELDNRYAGTPDYDQLLRDAHLGIALSDAGREYESQVDDRVATLIATHKTID' A
#
# COMPACT_ATOMS: atom_id res chain seq x y z
N MET A 1 -36.80 -22.68 15.08
CA MET A 1 -36.54 -21.30 14.63
C MET A 1 -36.84 -20.38 15.80
N PRO A 2 -35.99 -19.44 16.24
CA PRO A 2 -34.70 -18.97 15.71
C PRO A 2 -33.52 -19.43 16.62
N GLY A 3 -32.24 -19.24 16.34
CA GLY A 3 -31.60 -18.42 15.32
C GLY A 3 -30.30 -19.06 14.84
N ALA A 4 -30.00 -18.77 13.58
CA ALA A 4 -28.73 -19.05 12.97
C ALA A 4 -27.66 -18.15 13.59
N GLU A 5 -26.81 -18.70 14.45
CA GLU A 5 -25.57 -18.06 14.85
C GLU A 5 -24.49 -18.53 13.89
N GLY A 6 -24.51 -17.94 12.69
CA GLY A 6 -23.36 -17.94 11.82
C GLY A 6 -22.22 -17.25 12.57
N ALA A 7 -21.34 -18.06 13.16
CA ALA A 7 -20.06 -17.60 13.67
C ALA A 7 -19.15 -17.24 12.48
N LEU A 8 -19.49 -16.14 11.79
CA LEU A 8 -18.51 -15.33 11.11
C LEU A 8 -17.75 -14.59 12.22
N GLN A 9 -16.80 -15.28 12.83
CA GLN A 9 -15.70 -14.60 13.51
C GLN A 9 -14.97 -13.81 12.43
N THR A 10 -15.38 -12.56 12.26
CA THR A 10 -14.59 -11.50 11.67
C THR A 10 -13.40 -11.26 12.62
N THR A 11 -12.44 -12.18 12.61
CA THR A 11 -11.15 -11.96 13.26
C THR A 11 -10.42 -10.91 12.45
N THR A 12 -10.63 -9.65 12.84
CA THR A 12 -9.59 -8.65 13.07
C THR A 12 -8.26 -8.98 12.41
N THR A 13 -8.15 -8.74 11.11
CA THR A 13 -6.85 -8.41 10.54
C THR A 13 -6.50 -7.08 11.15
N GLY A 14 -5.60 -7.07 12.14
CA GLY A 14 -5.01 -5.83 12.63
C GLY A 14 -4.63 -5.03 11.40
N GLN A 15 -5.18 -3.82 11.28
CA GLN A 15 -4.86 -2.94 10.17
C GLN A 15 -3.33 -2.84 10.13
N ILE A 16 -2.70 -3.53 9.18
CA ILE A 16 -1.29 -3.34 8.85
C ILE A 16 -1.26 -1.98 8.16
N MET A 17 -1.43 -0.93 8.96
CA MET A 17 -1.21 0.44 8.52
C MET A 17 0.23 0.52 8.07
N PHE A 18 0.47 1.22 6.98
CA PHE A 18 1.82 1.46 6.51
C PHE A 18 2.60 2.16 7.62
N GLN A 19 3.58 1.46 8.19
CA GLN A 19 4.38 2.03 9.25
C GLN A 19 5.29 3.10 8.66
N LYS A 20 5.47 4.21 9.38
CA LYS A 20 6.40 5.29 9.00
C LYS A 20 7.75 4.81 8.45
N PRO A 21 8.48 3.88 9.09
CA PRO A 21 9.73 3.37 8.53
C PRO A 21 9.60 2.67 7.18
N ALA A 22 8.48 1.98 6.92
CA ALA A 22 8.21 1.36 5.63
C ALA A 22 7.86 2.40 4.56
N LEU A 23 7.21 3.51 4.94
CA LEU A 23 6.98 4.65 4.05
C LEU A 23 8.29 5.32 3.67
N ASP A 24 9.12 5.68 4.67
CA ASP A 24 10.43 6.28 4.43
C ASP A 24 11.29 5.39 3.54
N ALA A 25 11.37 4.07 3.80
CA ALA A 25 12.12 3.13 2.98
C ALA A 25 11.57 3.04 1.54
N LEU A 26 10.26 3.07 1.36
CA LEU A 26 9.63 3.07 0.04
C LEU A 26 9.98 4.33 -0.76
N PHE A 27 9.89 5.50 -0.14
CA PHE A 27 10.20 6.76 -0.82
C PHE A 27 11.70 6.91 -1.11
N ASP A 28 12.56 6.44 -0.21
CA ASP A 28 14.01 6.40 -0.42
C ASP A 28 14.38 5.50 -1.59
N GLU A 29 13.75 4.31 -1.69
CA GLU A 29 13.97 3.41 -2.83
C GLU A 29 13.39 3.97 -4.14
N LEU A 30 12.24 4.65 -4.08
CA LEU A 30 11.64 5.33 -5.22
C LEU A 30 12.56 6.44 -5.74
N ASP A 31 13.09 7.27 -4.84
CA ASP A 31 14.03 8.34 -5.16
C ASP A 31 15.32 7.75 -5.73
N ASN A 32 15.94 6.77 -5.07
CA ASN A 32 17.19 6.18 -5.54
C ASN A 32 17.08 5.52 -6.92
N ARG A 33 15.93 4.92 -7.27
CA ARG A 33 15.72 4.30 -8.59
C ARG A 33 15.29 5.26 -9.69
N TYR A 34 14.48 6.26 -9.35
CA TYR A 34 13.76 7.04 -10.35
C TYR A 34 14.06 8.55 -10.28
N ALA A 35 14.82 9.02 -9.29
CA ALA A 35 15.24 10.41 -9.21
C ALA A 35 16.00 10.81 -10.48
N GLY A 36 15.58 11.95 -11.05
CA GLY A 36 16.14 12.46 -12.31
C GLY A 36 15.46 11.93 -13.58
N THR A 37 14.50 11.00 -13.47
CA THR A 37 13.64 10.62 -14.60
C THR A 37 12.47 11.61 -14.76
N PRO A 38 11.99 11.86 -15.98
CA PRO A 38 10.82 12.72 -16.19
C PRO A 38 9.54 12.16 -15.57
N ASP A 39 9.48 10.84 -15.36
CA ASP A 39 8.36 10.13 -14.75
C ASP A 39 8.37 10.16 -13.21
N TYR A 40 9.42 10.70 -12.58
CA TYR A 40 9.58 10.69 -11.13
C TYR A 40 8.42 11.37 -10.39
N ASP A 41 7.98 12.54 -10.85
CA ASP A 41 6.86 13.28 -10.23
C ASP A 41 5.54 12.49 -10.30
N GLN A 42 5.33 11.80 -11.43
CA GLN A 42 4.17 10.93 -11.60
C GLN A 42 4.24 9.71 -10.68
N LEU A 43 5.41 9.04 -10.62
CA LEU A 43 5.65 7.91 -9.72
C LEU A 43 5.49 8.30 -8.25
N LEU A 44 5.93 9.50 -7.86
CA LEU A 44 5.80 10.01 -6.51
C LEU A 44 4.33 10.24 -6.14
N ARG A 45 3.54 10.82 -7.06
CA ARG A 45 2.08 10.97 -6.89
C ARG A 45 1.37 9.63 -6.78
N ASP A 46 1.72 8.71 -7.67
CA ASP A 46 1.18 7.35 -7.68
C ASP A 46 1.53 6.63 -6.36
N ALA A 47 2.74 6.83 -5.82
CA ALA A 47 3.14 6.26 -4.53
C ALA A 47 2.26 6.78 -3.39
N HIS A 48 2.07 8.10 -3.30
CA HIS A 48 1.16 8.68 -2.32
C HIS A 48 -0.28 8.17 -2.47
N LEU A 49 -0.78 8.07 -3.70
CA LEU A 49 -2.12 7.56 -3.97
C LEU A 49 -2.26 6.09 -3.54
N GLY A 50 -1.30 5.25 -3.91
CA GLY A 50 -1.33 3.82 -3.59
C GLY A 50 -1.24 3.56 -2.08
N ILE A 51 -0.44 4.35 -1.36
CA ILE A 51 -0.36 4.29 0.10
C ILE A 51 -1.70 4.68 0.72
N ALA A 52 -2.30 5.80 0.30
CA ALA A 52 -3.60 6.25 0.81
C ALA A 52 -4.72 5.24 0.52
N LEU A 53 -4.72 4.62 -0.66
CA LEU A 53 -5.66 3.57 -1.02
C LEU A 53 -5.43 2.30 -0.20
N SER A 54 -4.18 1.87 -0.02
CA SER A 54 -3.82 0.70 0.78
C SER A 54 -4.22 0.89 2.26
N ASP A 55 -4.00 2.08 2.82
CA ASP A 55 -4.44 2.45 4.18
C ASP A 55 -5.96 2.47 4.31
N ALA A 56 -6.66 2.92 3.25
CA ALA A 56 -8.11 2.83 3.15
C ALA A 56 -8.65 1.41 2.88
N GLY A 57 -7.78 0.39 2.77
CA GLY A 57 -8.17 -0.99 2.45
C GLY A 57 -8.72 -1.17 1.03
N ARG A 58 -8.37 -0.26 0.11
CA ARG A 58 -8.78 -0.27 -1.30
C ARG A 58 -7.67 -0.82 -2.20
N GLU A 59 -8.09 -1.42 -3.31
CA GLU A 59 -7.18 -1.85 -4.37
C GLU A 59 -6.55 -0.65 -5.08
N TYR A 60 -5.22 -0.64 -5.15
CA TYR A 60 -4.44 0.43 -5.79
C TYR A 60 -3.71 -0.01 -7.06
N GLU A 61 -3.57 -1.32 -7.30
CA GLU A 61 -2.80 -1.89 -8.42
C GLU A 61 -3.27 -1.40 -9.80
N SER A 62 -4.56 -1.10 -9.95
CA SER A 62 -5.12 -0.54 -11.19
C SER A 62 -5.08 1.00 -11.28
N GLN A 63 -4.67 1.68 -10.21
CA GLN A 63 -4.73 3.14 -10.09
C GLN A 63 -3.35 3.81 -10.02
N VAL A 64 -2.28 3.02 -9.87
CA VAL A 64 -0.90 3.48 -9.78
C VAL A 64 -0.06 2.71 -10.78
N ASP A 65 1.09 3.26 -11.18
CA ASP A 65 2.06 2.53 -11.99
C ASP A 65 2.49 1.20 -11.33
N ASP A 66 2.63 0.13 -12.13
CA ASP A 66 3.06 -1.20 -11.69
C ASP A 66 4.36 -1.16 -10.85
N ARG A 67 5.29 -0.25 -11.17
CA ARG A 67 6.54 -0.05 -10.43
C ARG A 67 6.27 0.36 -8.99
N VAL A 68 5.34 1.29 -8.81
CA VAL A 68 4.91 1.78 -7.51
C VAL A 68 4.11 0.71 -6.78
N ALA A 69 3.18 0.04 -7.46
CA ALA A 69 2.39 -1.03 -6.86
C ALA A 69 3.28 -2.13 -6.27
N THR A 70 4.34 -2.50 -6.99
CA THR A 70 5.36 -3.47 -6.56
C THR A 70 6.13 -2.99 -5.32
N LEU A 71 6.55 -1.72 -5.30
CA LEU A 71 7.24 -1.12 -4.14
C LEU A 71 6.33 -1.12 -2.91
N ILE A 72 5.07 -0.69 -3.06
CA ILE A 72 4.08 -0.69 -1.97
C ILE A 72 3.84 -2.10 -1.46
N ALA A 73 3.65 -3.08 -2.35
CA ALA A 73 3.45 -4.47 -1.93
C ALA A 73 4.66 -5.04 -1.17
N THR A 74 5.88 -4.68 -1.58
CA THR A 74 7.14 -5.13 -0.97
C THR A 74 7.33 -4.56 0.44
N HIS A 75 7.07 -3.26 0.62
CA HIS A 75 7.26 -2.58 1.91
C HIS A 75 6.08 -2.78 2.89
N LYS A 76 4.90 -3.18 2.40
CA LYS A 76 3.72 -3.48 3.22
C LYS A 76 3.90 -4.71 4.13
N THR A 77 4.77 -5.65 3.77
CA THR A 77 4.89 -6.97 4.42
C THR A 77 6.12 -7.13 5.31
N ILE A 78 6.78 -6.05 5.74
CA ILE A 78 7.87 -6.18 6.72
C ILE A 78 7.25 -6.42 8.11
N ASP A 79 7.04 -7.71 8.41
CA ASP A 79 6.84 -8.31 9.75
C ASP A 79 8.15 -8.36 10.52
#